data_AF-A0A8X7P7Q1-F1
#
_entry.id   AF-A0A8X7P7Q1-F1
#
_cell.length_a   1.000
_cell.length_b   1.000
_cell.length_c   1.000
_cell.angle_alpha   90.00
_cell.angle_beta   90.00
_cell.angle_gamma   90.00
#
_symmetry.space_group_name_H-M   'P 1'
#
loop_
_entity.id
_entity.type
_entity.pdbx_description
1 polymer ?
#
loop_
_entity_poly.entity_id
_entity_poly.type
_entity_poly.pdbx_seq_one_letter_code
_entity_poly.pdbx_strand_id
1 'polypeptide(L)'
;MMVRQSSREIDLTEAISSQHMDQVGEIDNQYEKLDKHLKKLQAAHEETKAVTKGPAMKSIKQRMERDVDEVGRISRFIKGKIEELDRENLENRSKPGCGKGTGVDRTRTATTIAIKKKFKDKISEFQ
;
A
#
# COMPACT_ATOMS: atom_id res chain seq x y z
N MET A 1 -32.71 7.32 -27.11
CA MET A 1 -32.31 7.73 -25.74
C MET A 1 -31.41 6.69 -25.06
N MET A 2 -31.66 5.38 -25.22
CA MET A 2 -30.88 4.28 -24.60
C MET A 2 -29.37 4.26 -24.93
N VAL A 3 -28.96 4.50 -26.18
CA VAL A 3 -27.53 4.44 -26.57
C VAL A 3 -26.69 5.49 -25.82
N ARG A 4 -27.25 6.67 -25.56
CA ARG A 4 -26.55 7.75 -24.83
C ARG A 4 -26.41 7.48 -23.33
N GLN A 5 -27.32 6.69 -22.74
CA GLN A 5 -27.21 6.28 -21.33
C GLN A 5 -26.13 5.20 -21.17
N SER A 6 -26.10 4.22 -22.07
CA SER A 6 -25.10 3.14 -22.04
C SER A 6 -23.66 3.65 -22.22
N SER A 7 -23.41 4.62 -23.10
CA SER A 7 -22.06 5.21 -23.26
C SER A 7 -21.58 5.93 -21.98
N ARG A 8 -22.46 6.68 -21.30
CA ARG A 8 -22.10 7.39 -20.07
C ARG A 8 -21.80 6.46 -18.90
N GLU A 9 -22.48 5.32 -18.82
CA GLU A 9 -22.20 4.30 -17.81
C GLU A 9 -20.82 3.68 -18.04
N ILE A 10 -20.44 3.43 -19.30
CA ILE A 10 -19.11 2.91 -19.66
C ILE A 10 -18.02 3.89 -19.23
N ASP A 11 -18.15 5.17 -19.60
CA ASP A 11 -17.16 6.22 -19.25
C ASP A 11 -16.99 6.34 -17.73
N LEU A 12 -18.08 6.21 -16.96
CA LEU A 12 -18.05 6.26 -15.49
C LEU A 12 -17.31 5.06 -14.89
N THR A 13 -17.59 3.84 -15.39
CA THR A 13 -16.92 2.61 -14.90
C THR A 13 -15.43 2.61 -15.21
N GLU A 14 -15.02 3.17 -16.34
CA GLU A 14 -13.63 3.32 -16.73
C GLU A 14 -12.90 4.32 -15.82
N ALA A 15 -13.49 5.49 -15.57
CA ALA A 15 -12.94 6.49 -14.67
C ALA A 15 -12.77 5.95 -13.24
N ILE A 16 -13.76 5.23 -12.71
CA ILE A 16 -13.70 4.60 -11.38
C ILE A 16 -12.59 3.54 -11.32
N SER A 17 -12.39 2.80 -12.40
CA SER A 17 -11.34 1.78 -12.49
C SER A 17 -9.96 2.43 -12.59
N SER A 18 -9.80 3.49 -13.38
CA SER A 18 -8.55 4.26 -13.48
C SER A 18 -8.14 4.84 -12.14
N GLN A 19 -9.06 5.53 -11.44
CA GLN A 19 -8.80 6.09 -10.12
C GLN A 19 -8.34 5.01 -9.12
N HIS A 20 -8.95 3.82 -9.17
CA HIS A 20 -8.53 2.70 -8.33
C HIS A 20 -7.07 2.29 -8.59
N MET A 21 -6.68 2.21 -9.86
CA MET A 21 -5.32 1.81 -10.24
C MET A 21 -4.29 2.85 -9.81
N ASP A 22 -4.64 4.14 -9.87
CA ASP A 22 -3.76 5.21 -9.39
C ASP A 22 -3.51 5.11 -7.88
N GLN A 23 -4.56 4.83 -7.08
CA GLN A 23 -4.45 4.63 -5.64
C GLN A 23 -3.62 3.38 -5.30
N VAL A 24 -3.82 2.29 -6.05
CA VAL A 24 -3.02 1.07 -5.91
C VAL A 24 -1.55 1.33 -6.24
N GLY A 25 -1.28 2.07 -7.32
CA GLY A 25 0.07 2.48 -7.71
C GLY A 25 0.75 3.36 -6.65
N GLU A 26 0.00 4.28 -6.02
CA GLU A 26 0.51 5.07 -4.89
C GLU A 26 0.93 4.17 -3.72
N ILE A 27 0.10 3.18 -3.38
CA ILE A 27 0.42 2.22 -2.33
C ILE A 27 1.67 1.41 -2.69
N ASP A 28 1.78 0.90 -3.91
CA ASP A 28 2.95 0.14 -4.35
C ASP A 28 4.24 0.98 -4.32
N ASN A 29 4.18 2.26 -4.71
CA ASN A 29 5.31 3.17 -4.58
C ASN A 29 5.76 3.35 -3.11
N GLN A 30 4.82 3.39 -2.17
CA GLN A 30 5.15 3.47 -0.74
C GLN A 30 5.70 2.14 -0.22
N TYR A 31 5.23 1.00 -0.74
CA TYR A 31 5.83 -0.30 -0.44
C TYR A 31 7.29 -0.38 -0.84
N GLU A 32 7.64 0.11 -2.03
CA GLU A 32 9.05 0.11 -2.45
C GLU A 32 9.92 0.93 -1.50
N LYS A 33 9.40 2.05 -0.98
CA LYS A 33 10.11 2.84 0.02
C LYS A 33 10.23 2.08 1.34
N LEU A 34 9.15 1.44 1.79
CA LEU A 34 9.16 0.59 2.98
C LEU A 34 10.26 -0.48 2.86
N ASP A 35 10.25 -1.27 1.77
CA ASP A 35 11.21 -2.34 1.52
C ASP A 35 12.66 -1.84 1.51
N LYS A 36 12.91 -0.65 0.96
CA LYS A 36 14.25 -0.01 1.00
C LYS A 36 14.70 0.30 2.43
N HIS A 37 13.84 0.85 3.28
CA HIS A 37 14.21 1.12 4.67
C HIS A 37 14.39 -0.14 5.49
N LEU A 38 13.55 -1.15 5.26
CA LEU A 38 13.65 -2.47 5.87
C LEU A 38 15.00 -3.14 5.55
N LYS A 39 15.44 -3.11 4.28
CA LYS A 39 16.76 -3.61 3.87
C LYS A 39 17.92 -2.84 4.51
N LYS A 40 17.81 -1.51 4.62
CA LYS A 40 18.82 -0.68 5.31
C LYS A 40 18.92 -1.04 6.79
N LEU A 41 17.77 -1.25 7.44
CA LEU A 41 17.72 -1.62 8.85
C LEU A 41 18.40 -2.98 9.09
N GLN A 42 18.13 -3.96 8.22
CA GLN A 42 18.77 -5.28 8.28
C GLN A 42 20.28 -5.19 8.05
N ALA A 43 20.73 -4.42 7.04
CA ALA A 43 22.16 -4.22 6.78
C ALA A 43 22.88 -3.51 7.95
N ALA A 44 22.25 -2.49 8.52
CA ALA A 44 22.79 -1.78 9.68
C ALA A 44 22.86 -2.70 10.91
N HIS A 45 21.87 -3.57 11.10
CA HIS A 45 21.90 -4.57 12.17
C HIS A 45 23.05 -5.57 12.01
N GLU A 46 23.28 -6.10 10.80
CA GLU A 46 24.44 -6.96 10.55
C GLU A 46 25.77 -6.22 10.79
N GLU A 47 25.87 -4.94 10.42
CA GLU A 47 27.05 -4.12 10.71
C GLU A 47 27.31 -4.00 12.22
N THR A 48 26.26 -3.87 13.06
CA THR A 48 26.44 -3.81 14.52
C THR A 48 27.06 -5.08 15.10
N LYS A 49 26.88 -6.24 14.47
CA LYS A 49 27.46 -7.51 14.95
C LYS A 49 28.97 -7.58 14.75
N ALA A 50 29.51 -6.86 13.76
CA ALA A 50 30.93 -6.87 13.41
C ALA A 50 31.74 -5.73 14.05
N VAL A 51 31.08 -4.66 14.50
CA VAL A 51 31.73 -3.46 15.04
C VAL A 51 31.91 -3.58 16.55
N THR A 52 33.14 -3.41 17.06
CA THR A 52 33.45 -3.41 18.51
C THR A 52 33.78 -2.02 19.06
N LYS A 53 33.86 -1.00 18.20
CA LYS A 53 34.22 0.38 18.59
C LYS A 53 32.97 1.18 19.00
N GLY A 54 32.97 1.70 20.22
CA GLY A 54 31.84 2.44 20.80
C GLY A 54 31.28 3.60 19.95
N PRO A 55 32.12 4.51 19.38
CA PRO A 55 31.62 5.60 18.54
C PRO A 55 30.91 5.11 17.27
N ALA A 56 31.41 4.04 16.65
CA ALA A 56 30.82 3.46 15.45
C ALA A 56 29.47 2.77 15.78
N MET A 57 29.39 2.02 16.89
CA MET A 57 28.12 1.45 17.37
C MET A 57 27.05 2.54 17.58
N LYS A 58 27.41 3.68 18.19
CA LYS A 58 26.48 4.80 18.40
C LYS A 58 25.95 5.38 17.10
N SER A 59 26.83 5.58 16.11
CA SER A 59 26.45 6.08 14.78
C SER A 59 25.49 5.12 14.06
N ILE A 60 25.76 3.82 14.12
CA ILE A 60 24.89 2.80 13.50
C ILE A 60 23.51 2.80 14.18
N LYS A 61 23.47 2.85 15.52
CA LYS A 61 22.21 2.91 16.27
C LYS A 61 21.37 4.13 15.87
N GLN A 62 21.96 5.31 15.76
CA GLN A 62 21.26 6.52 15.31
C GLN A 62 20.74 6.43 13.87
N ARG A 63 21.40 5.67 12.99
CA ARG A 63 20.89 5.39 11.64
C ARG A 63 19.69 4.43 11.71
N MET A 64 19.79 3.36 12.49
CA MET A 64 18.70 2.41 12.68
C MET A 64 17.45 3.08 13.27
N GLU A 65 17.59 3.93 14.29
CA GLU A 65 16.47 4.68 14.89
C GLU A 65 15.71 5.50 13.83
N ARG A 66 16.44 6.21 12.94
CA ARG A 66 15.83 6.97 11.84
C ARG A 66 15.11 6.08 10.82
N ASP A 67 15.68 4.92 10.48
CA ASP A 67 15.03 3.98 9.55
C ASP A 67 13.78 3.36 10.19
N VAL A 68 13.78 3.06 11.50
CA VAL A 68 12.58 2.60 12.24
C VAL A 68 11.47 3.65 12.21
N ASP A 69 11.80 4.92 12.46
CA ASP A 69 10.81 6.00 12.41
C ASP A 69 10.17 6.16 11.03
N GLU A 70 10.97 6.03 9.96
CA GLU A 70 10.48 6.08 8.58
C GLU A 70 9.61 4.88 8.23
N VAL A 71 10.03 3.66 8.61
CA VAL A 71 9.21 2.44 8.47
C VAL A 71 7.87 2.62 9.17
N GLY A 72 7.85 3.15 10.39
CA GLY A 72 6.63 3.41 11.14
C GLY A 72 5.72 4.45 10.48
N ARG A 73 6.29 5.50 9.87
CA ARG A 73 5.53 6.51 9.10
C ARG A 73 4.91 5.93 7.85
N ILE A 74 5.70 5.24 7.02
CA ILE A 74 5.22 4.64 5.76
C ILE A 74 4.18 3.56 6.05
N SER A 75 4.38 2.73 7.08
CA SER A 75 3.43 1.67 7.45
C SER A 75 2.06 2.23 7.83
N ARG A 76 2.02 3.32 8.62
CA ARG A 76 0.76 4.00 8.95
C ARG A 76 0.08 4.59 7.72
N PHE A 77 0.86 5.16 6.80
CA PHE A 77 0.34 5.69 5.55
C PHE A 77 -0.31 4.60 4.68
N ILE A 78 0.41 3.50 4.43
CA ILE A 78 -0.08 2.36 3.65
C ILE A 78 -1.36 1.79 4.28
N LYS A 79 -1.36 1.60 5.61
CA LYS A 79 -2.55 1.13 6.33
C LYS A 79 -3.76 2.03 6.09
N GLY A 80 -3.59 3.35 6.25
CA GLY A 80 -4.67 4.31 6.01
C GLY A 80 -5.20 4.27 4.57
N LYS A 81 -4.31 4.12 3.58
CA LYS A 81 -4.69 3.99 2.17
C LYS A 81 -5.45 2.69 1.86
N ILE A 82 -5.08 1.58 2.49
CA ILE A 82 -5.81 0.31 2.36
C ILE A 82 -7.22 0.44 2.97
N GLU A 83 -7.36 1.09 4.13
CA GLU A 83 -8.65 1.35 4.77
C GLU A 83 -9.54 2.28 3.91
N GLU A 84 -8.94 3.28 3.27
CA GLU A 84 -9.60 4.14 2.29
C GLU A 84 -10.10 3.35 1.07
N LEU A 85 -9.26 2.47 0.49
CA LEU A 85 -9.67 1.58 -0.60
C LEU A 85 -10.82 0.65 -0.21
N ASP A 86 -10.76 0.05 0.99
CA ASP A 86 -11.82 -0.82 1.52
C ASP A 86 -13.15 -0.05 1.61
N ARG A 87 -13.14 1.19 2.10
CA ARG A 87 -14.32 2.07 2.17
C ARG A 87 -14.85 2.42 0.78
N GLU A 88 -13.99 2.87 -0.13
CA GLU A 88 -14.40 3.22 -1.49
C GLU A 88 -14.96 2.05 -2.28
N ASN A 89 -14.46 0.83 -2.05
CA ASN A 89 -15.02 -0.37 -2.66
C ASN A 89 -16.48 -0.58 -2.24
N LEU A 90 -16.82 -0.31 -0.98
CA LEU A 90 -18.21 -0.40 -0.50
C LEU A 90 -19.07 0.71 -1.11
N GLU A 91 -18.59 1.95 -1.14
CA GLU A 91 -19.32 3.08 -1.69
C GLU A 91 -19.57 2.95 -3.20
N ASN A 92 -18.58 2.44 -3.95
CA ASN A 92 -18.69 2.25 -5.40
C ASN A 92 -19.81 1.26 -5.79
N ARG A 93 -20.24 0.36 -4.89
CA ARG A 93 -21.36 -0.56 -5.17
C ARG A 93 -22.70 0.12 -5.40
N SER A 94 -22.84 1.37 -4.95
CA SER A 94 -24.03 2.19 -5.19
C SER A 94 -24.04 2.83 -6.58
N LYS A 95 -22.90 2.83 -7.30
CA LYS A 95 -22.77 3.49 -8.60
C LYS A 95 -23.28 2.58 -9.74
N PRO A 96 -23.89 3.15 -10.80
CA PRO A 96 -24.28 2.40 -11.99
C PRO A 96 -23.10 1.60 -12.56
N GLY A 97 -23.33 0.35 -12.95
CA GLY A 97 -22.29 -0.53 -13.51
C GLY A 97 -21.26 -1.07 -12.51
N CYS A 98 -21.27 -0.65 -11.24
CA CYS A 98 -20.31 -1.07 -10.21
C CYS A 98 -20.94 -1.88 -9.06
N GLY A 99 -22.17 -2.36 -9.24
CA GLY A 99 -22.88 -3.14 -8.23
C GLY A 99 -22.11 -4.36 -7.72
N LYS A 100 -22.52 -4.87 -6.55
CA LYS A 100 -21.90 -6.05 -5.93
C LYS A 100 -21.85 -7.22 -6.92
N GLY A 101 -20.68 -7.84 -7.07
CA GLY A 101 -20.46 -8.98 -7.94
C GLY A 101 -20.23 -8.65 -9.41
N THR A 102 -20.22 -7.38 -9.81
CA THR A 102 -19.76 -6.94 -11.13
C THR A 102 -18.27 -7.21 -11.33
N GLY A 103 -17.81 -7.19 -12.59
CA GLY A 103 -16.38 -7.32 -12.89
C GLY A 103 -15.53 -6.27 -12.17
N VAL A 104 -15.98 -5.01 -12.17
CA VAL A 104 -15.32 -3.89 -11.47
C VAL A 104 -15.26 -4.15 -9.96
N ASP A 105 -16.38 -4.52 -9.32
CA ASP A 105 -16.42 -4.81 -7.87
C ASP A 105 -15.50 -5.99 -7.50
N ARG A 106 -15.51 -7.07 -8.29
CA ARG A 106 -14.66 -8.25 -8.05
C ARG A 106 -13.18 -7.92 -8.17
N THR A 107 -12.78 -7.24 -9.24
CA THR A 107 -11.37 -6.85 -9.46
C THR A 107 -10.90 -5.95 -8.33
N ARG A 108 -11.65 -4.89 -8.01
CA ARG A 108 -11.28 -3.95 -6.94
C ARG A 108 -11.15 -4.64 -5.58
N THR A 109 -12.12 -5.49 -5.24
CA THR A 109 -12.11 -6.26 -3.98
C THR A 109 -10.91 -7.20 -3.93
N ALA A 110 -10.63 -7.95 -5.01
CA ALA A 110 -9.51 -8.88 -5.07
C ALA A 110 -8.16 -8.16 -4.94
N THR A 111 -7.97 -7.05 -5.67
CA THR A 111 -6.75 -6.23 -5.58
C THR A 111 -6.54 -5.69 -4.16
N THR A 112 -7.59 -5.17 -3.53
CA THR A 112 -7.50 -4.62 -2.17
C THR A 112 -7.15 -5.71 -1.15
N ILE A 113 -7.74 -6.92 -1.28
CA ILE A 113 -7.38 -8.09 -0.45
C ILE A 113 -5.91 -8.47 -0.65
N ALA A 114 -5.43 -8.49 -1.89
CA ALA A 114 -4.04 -8.84 -2.20
C ALA A 114 -3.05 -7.85 -1.58
N ILE A 115 -3.33 -6.55 -1.68
CA ILE A 115 -2.50 -5.49 -1.07
C ILE A 115 -2.52 -5.60 0.46
N LYS A 116 -3.68 -5.85 1.06
CA LYS A 116 -3.82 -6.03 2.51
C LYS A 116 -3.02 -7.23 3.01
N LYS A 117 -3.02 -8.33 2.25
CA LYS A 117 -2.21 -9.51 2.54
C LYS A 117 -0.71 -9.20 2.42
N LYS A 118 -0.28 -8.60 1.30
CA LYS A 118 1.10 -8.14 1.08
C LYS A 118 1.59 -7.26 2.24
N PHE A 119 0.72 -6.41 2.80
CA PHE A 119 1.06 -5.52 3.91
C PHE A 119 1.35 -6.31 5.16
N LYS A 120 0.40 -7.17 5.52
CA LYS A 120 0.46 -7.98 6.71
C LYS A 120 1.70 -8.86 6.69
N ASP A 121 1.93 -9.57 5.58
CA ASP A 121 3.07 -10.48 5.43
C ASP A 121 4.39 -9.71 5.61
N LYS A 122 4.53 -8.54 4.95
CA LYS A 122 5.75 -7.72 5.05
C LYS A 122 6.01 -7.15 6.45
N ILE A 123 4.96 -6.69 7.14
CA ILE A 123 5.10 -6.17 8.51
C ILE A 123 5.41 -7.30 9.49
N SER A 124 4.80 -8.48 9.32
CA SER A 124 5.07 -9.65 10.16
C SER A 124 6.48 -10.21 9.99
N GLU A 125 7.14 -10.04 8.84
CA GLU A 125 8.57 -10.35 8.67
C GLU A 125 9.49 -9.49 9.55
N PHE A 126 9.00 -8.37 10.08
CA PHE A 126 9.77 -7.39 10.86
C PHE A 126 9.38 -7.29 12.34
N GLN A 127 8.35 -8.04 12.77
CA GLN A 127 7.96 -8.16 14.18
C GLN A 127 8.78 -9.23 14.89
#